data_AF-A0A1I3M6E7-F1
#
_entry.id   AF-A0A1I3M6E7-F1
#
_cell.length_a   1.000
_cell.length_b   1.000
_cell.length_c   1.000
_cell.angle_alpha   90.00
_cell.angle_beta   90.00
_cell.angle_gamma   90.00
#
_symmetry.space_group_name_H-M   'P 1'
#
loop_
_entity.id
_entity.type
_entity.pdbx_description
1 polymer ?
#
loop_
_entity_poly.entity_id
_entity_poly.type
_entity_poly.pdbx_seq_one_letter_code
_entity_poly.pdbx_strand_id
1 'polypeptide(L)'
;MKGVKKLIVAALLLSFVGVLSAFVSQTQEPTPQNLKVLPKDMSIDQVKEVMKGFNAALGVKCDFCHAPSKSDPKKLDFASDENHHKAAARKMLKMVSKINKKYFAGHGEESGTMAVTCATCHNGQKHPKTSM
;
A
#
# COMPACT_ATOMS: atom_id res chain seq x y z
N MET A 1 18.11 59.09 11.58
CA MET A 1 18.16 57.84 12.40
C MET A 1 16.93 56.92 12.27
N LYS A 2 15.71 57.41 12.01
CA LYS A 2 14.50 56.56 11.89
C LYS A 2 14.44 55.69 10.62
N GLY A 3 15.00 56.15 9.50
CA GLY A 3 15.01 55.43 8.22
C GLY A 3 15.95 54.21 8.19
N VAL A 4 17.13 54.33 8.81
CA VAL A 4 18.11 53.24 8.90
C VAL A 4 17.60 52.08 9.76
N LYS A 5 16.87 52.38 10.85
CA LYS A 5 16.22 51.35 11.68
C LYS A 5 15.15 50.57 10.92
N LYS A 6 14.37 51.23 10.05
CA LYS A 6 13.35 50.58 9.20
C LYS A 6 13.98 49.67 8.13
N LEU A 7 15.10 50.09 7.55
CA LEU A 7 15.86 49.30 6.56
C LEU A 7 16.53 48.06 7.19
N ILE A 8 17.06 48.18 8.41
CA ILE A 8 17.64 47.05 9.16
C ILE A 8 16.56 46.03 9.54
N VAL A 9 15.39 46.50 10.00
CA VAL A 9 14.26 45.60 10.34
C VAL A 9 13.72 44.88 9.10
N ALA A 10 13.63 45.56 7.96
CA ALA A 10 13.19 44.94 6.70
C ALA A 10 14.20 43.90 6.19
N ALA A 11 15.51 44.19 6.27
CA ALA A 11 16.56 43.24 5.88
C ALA A 11 16.60 42.01 6.79
N LEU A 12 16.39 42.19 8.10
CA LEU A 12 16.31 41.08 9.06
C LEU A 12 15.09 40.19 8.80
N LEU A 13 13.92 40.77 8.52
CA LEU A 13 12.70 40.01 8.19
C LEU A 13 12.82 39.23 6.88
N LEU A 14 13.45 39.81 5.85
CA LEU A 14 13.73 39.11 4.59
C LEU A 14 14.74 37.96 4.76
N SER A 15 15.74 38.14 5.62
CA SER A 15 16.70 37.09 5.93
C SER A 15 16.08 35.92 6.72
N PHE A 16 15.03 36.15 7.51
CA PHE A 16 14.34 35.11 8.28
C PHE A 16 13.47 34.20 7.38
N VAL A 17 12.85 34.74 6.33
CA VAL A 17 12.02 33.96 5.39
C VAL A 17 12.86 33.05 4.49
N GLY A 18 14.06 33.50 4.09
CA GLY A 18 14.97 32.71 3.24
C GLY A 18 15.54 31.47 3.94
N VAL A 19 15.70 31.51 5.27
CA VAL A 19 16.25 30.40 6.05
C VAL A 19 15.23 29.28 6.28
N LEU A 20 13.93 29.60 6.36
CA LEU A 20 12.86 28.60 6.62
C LEU A 20 12.63 27.63 5.44
N SER A 21 12.89 28.04 4.19
CA SER A 21 12.68 27.15 3.03
C SER A 21 13.77 26.09 2.85
N ALA A 22 14.95 26.28 3.45
CA ALA A 22 16.07 25.34 3.31
C ALA A 22 15.95 24.09 4.19
N PHE A 23 14.97 24.02 5.09
CA PHE A 23 14.79 22.90 6.03
C PHE A 23 13.67 21.91 5.65
N VAL A 24 12.93 22.14 4.57
CA VAL A 24 11.96 21.15 4.07
C VAL A 24 12.70 20.15 3.18
N SER A 25 13.46 19.25 3.82
CA SER A 25 13.91 18.02 3.15
C SER A 25 12.71 17.09 3.09
N GLN A 26 11.97 17.15 1.98
CA GLN A 26 10.84 16.27 1.74
C GLN A 26 11.42 14.88 1.42
N THR A 27 11.64 14.06 2.44
CA THR A 27 11.92 12.64 2.27
C THR A 27 10.70 12.03 1.60
N GLN A 28 10.77 11.89 0.28
CA GLN A 28 9.74 11.21 -0.49
C GLN A 28 9.68 9.77 0.01
N GLU A 29 8.63 9.45 0.77
CA GLU A 29 8.34 8.09 1.17
C GLU A 29 8.41 7.20 -0.09
N PRO A 30 9.11 6.05 -0.03
CA PRO A 30 9.20 5.17 -1.19
C PRO A 30 7.78 4.89 -1.71
N THR A 31 7.60 4.87 -3.02
CA THR A 31 6.28 4.59 -3.60
C THR A 31 6.15 3.09 -3.88
N PRO A 32 4.94 2.50 -3.72
CA PRO A 32 4.73 1.12 -4.11
C PRO A 32 5.02 0.94 -5.60
N GLN A 33 5.82 -0.06 -5.94
CA GLN A 33 6.15 -0.37 -7.33
C GLN A 33 5.38 -1.60 -7.81
N ASN A 34 5.14 -1.67 -9.12
CA ASN A 34 4.55 -2.82 -9.80
C ASN A 34 3.14 -3.23 -9.28
N LEU A 35 2.31 -2.23 -8.95
CA LEU A 35 0.88 -2.43 -8.70
C LEU A 35 0.13 -2.65 -10.01
N LYS A 36 -0.35 -3.89 -10.22
CA LYS A 36 -1.09 -4.30 -11.44
C LYS A 36 -2.60 -4.46 -11.25
N VAL A 37 -3.07 -4.54 -10.01
CA VAL A 37 -4.49 -4.81 -9.66
C VAL A 37 -5.01 -3.81 -8.64
N LEU A 38 -4.21 -3.51 -7.61
CA LEU A 38 -4.50 -2.42 -6.68
C LEU A 38 -4.35 -1.05 -7.36
N PRO A 39 -5.07 -0.01 -6.90
CA PRO A 39 -4.91 1.35 -7.37
C PRO A 39 -3.44 1.80 -7.26
N LYS A 40 -2.96 2.52 -8.29
CA LYS A 40 -1.54 2.90 -8.43
C LYS A 40 -1.14 4.07 -7.54
N ASP A 41 -2.11 4.81 -7.04
CA ASP A 41 -2.01 6.01 -6.21
C ASP A 41 -2.04 5.71 -4.71
N MET A 42 -2.18 4.44 -4.31
CA MET A 42 -2.11 4.04 -2.90
C MET A 42 -0.75 4.37 -2.29
N SER A 43 -0.76 4.84 -1.04
CA SER A 43 0.46 4.99 -0.24
C SER A 43 1.04 3.63 0.13
N ILE A 44 2.32 3.60 0.52
CA ILE A 44 2.95 2.36 1.03
C ILE A 44 2.16 1.77 2.19
N ASP A 45 1.69 2.59 3.13
CA ASP A 45 1.01 2.10 4.32
C ASP A 45 -0.35 1.49 3.99
N GLN A 46 -1.09 2.09 3.04
CA GLN A 46 -2.33 1.50 2.54
C GLN A 46 -2.07 0.16 1.86
N VAL A 47 -1.02 0.05 1.04
CA VAL A 47 -0.66 -1.22 0.40
C VAL A 47 -0.25 -2.26 1.44
N LYS A 48 0.58 -1.89 2.43
CA LYS A 48 0.99 -2.78 3.53
C LYS A 48 -0.22 -3.30 4.30
N GLU A 49 -1.21 -2.45 4.55
CA GLU A 49 -2.41 -2.86 5.27
C GLU A 49 -3.22 -3.90 4.50
N VAL A 50 -3.37 -3.70 3.19
CA VAL A 50 -3.96 -4.72 2.30
C VAL A 50 -3.17 -6.03 2.33
N MET A 51 -1.83 -5.97 2.30
CA MET A 51 -0.98 -7.17 2.37
C MET A 51 -1.12 -7.91 3.72
N LYS A 52 -1.23 -7.19 4.84
CA LYS A 52 -1.51 -7.82 6.15
C LYS A 52 -2.86 -8.54 6.14
N GLY A 53 -3.87 -7.96 5.51
CA GLY A 53 -5.17 -8.61 5.31
C GLY A 53 -5.04 -9.93 4.54
N PHE A 54 -4.21 -9.97 3.49
CA PHE A 54 -3.93 -11.22 2.76
C PHE A 54 -3.18 -12.24 3.62
N ASN A 55 -2.17 -11.80 4.38
CA ASN A 55 -1.43 -12.68 5.30
C ASN A 55 -2.37 -13.34 6.31
N ALA A 56 -3.26 -12.57 6.93
CA ALA A 56 -4.24 -13.08 7.87
C ALA A 56 -5.23 -14.05 7.20
N ALA A 57 -5.77 -13.70 6.03
CA ALA A 57 -6.75 -14.54 5.33
C ALA A 57 -6.17 -15.88 4.86
N LEU A 58 -4.89 -15.93 4.50
CA LEU A 58 -4.22 -17.12 3.98
C LEU A 58 -3.36 -17.84 5.03
N GLY A 59 -3.12 -17.25 6.21
CA GLY A 59 -2.22 -17.81 7.22
C GLY A 59 -0.76 -17.88 6.76
N VAL A 60 -0.29 -16.86 6.03
CA VAL A 60 1.06 -16.82 5.43
C VAL A 60 1.82 -15.55 5.81
N LYS A 61 3.11 -15.52 5.50
CA LYS A 61 4.00 -14.35 5.66
C LYS A 61 4.39 -13.77 4.30
N CYS A 62 5.05 -12.61 4.30
CA CYS A 62 5.36 -11.84 3.10
C CYS A 62 6.18 -12.61 2.06
N ASP A 63 7.13 -13.43 2.51
CA ASP A 63 8.01 -14.28 1.71
C ASP A 63 7.29 -15.41 0.97
N PHE A 64 6.06 -15.75 1.38
CA PHE A 64 5.22 -16.68 0.62
C PHE A 64 4.90 -16.14 -0.78
N CYS A 65 4.63 -14.84 -0.91
CA CYS A 65 4.27 -14.20 -2.17
C CYS A 65 5.41 -13.38 -2.79
N HIS A 66 6.28 -12.78 -1.98
CA HIS A 66 7.34 -11.89 -2.46
C HIS A 66 8.66 -12.63 -2.61
N ALA A 67 9.42 -12.30 -3.66
CA ALA A 67 10.71 -12.91 -3.91
C ALA A 67 11.79 -12.30 -3.00
N PRO A 68 12.86 -13.04 -2.67
CA PRO A 68 14.05 -12.45 -2.07
C PRO A 68 14.66 -11.37 -2.97
N SER A 69 15.29 -10.36 -2.37
CA SER A 69 16.04 -9.36 -3.14
C SER A 69 17.29 -9.96 -3.76
N LYS A 70 17.59 -9.56 -5.00
CA LYS A 70 18.81 -9.96 -5.71
C LYS A 70 20.08 -9.36 -5.10
N SER A 71 19.97 -8.22 -4.42
CA SER A 71 21.11 -7.53 -3.80
C SER A 71 21.35 -7.93 -2.35
N ASP A 72 20.32 -8.40 -1.65
CA ASP A 72 20.39 -8.83 -0.25
C ASP A 72 19.37 -9.96 0.00
N PRO A 73 19.80 -11.23 0.05
CA PRO A 73 18.90 -12.36 0.26
C PRO A 73 18.12 -12.34 1.58
N LYS A 74 18.52 -11.49 2.56
CA LYS A 74 17.79 -11.32 3.82
C LYS A 74 16.60 -10.35 3.68
N LYS A 75 16.50 -9.64 2.56
CA LYS A 75 15.42 -8.71 2.24
C LYS A 75 14.51 -9.28 1.15
N LEU A 76 13.30 -8.75 1.06
CA LEU A 76 12.36 -9.07 0.00
C LEU A 76 12.36 -7.99 -1.08
N ASP A 77 12.26 -8.41 -2.33
CA ASP A 77 11.88 -7.54 -3.45
C ASP A 77 10.36 -7.58 -3.61
N PHE A 78 9.70 -6.56 -3.05
CA PHE A 78 8.25 -6.43 -3.09
C PHE A 78 7.72 -6.15 -4.51
N ALA A 79 8.56 -5.63 -5.41
CA ALA A 79 8.19 -5.30 -6.78
C ALA A 79 8.34 -6.51 -7.72
N SER A 80 9.30 -7.41 -7.46
CA SER A 80 9.59 -8.59 -8.28
C SER A 80 8.38 -9.50 -8.50
N ASP A 81 8.31 -10.07 -9.70
CA ASP A 81 7.31 -11.05 -10.13
C ASP A 81 7.88 -12.48 -10.22
N GLU A 82 9.11 -12.71 -9.75
CA GLU A 82 9.80 -14.01 -9.84
C GLU A 82 9.14 -15.10 -9.00
N ASN A 83 8.48 -14.75 -7.90
CA ASN A 83 7.68 -15.69 -7.14
C ASN A 83 6.27 -15.85 -7.76
N HIS A 84 5.99 -17.04 -8.28
CA HIS A 84 4.73 -17.39 -8.94
C HIS A 84 3.48 -17.18 -8.08
N HIS A 85 3.58 -17.25 -6.74
CA HIS A 85 2.47 -17.01 -5.82
C HIS A 85 1.91 -15.59 -5.97
N LYS A 86 2.73 -14.58 -6.28
CA LYS A 86 2.27 -13.21 -6.54
C LYS A 86 1.36 -13.13 -7.77
N ALA A 87 1.70 -13.86 -8.84
CA ALA A 87 0.88 -13.92 -10.03
C ALA A 87 -0.46 -14.63 -9.75
N ALA A 88 -0.45 -15.69 -8.95
CA ALA A 88 -1.67 -16.36 -8.49
C ALA A 88 -2.55 -15.44 -7.65
N ALA A 89 -1.99 -14.72 -6.67
CA ALA A 89 -2.71 -13.76 -5.84
C ALA A 89 -3.39 -12.66 -6.67
N ARG A 90 -2.73 -12.14 -7.71
CA ARG A 90 -3.34 -11.17 -8.65
C ARG A 90 -4.54 -11.74 -9.40
N LYS A 91 -4.50 -13.02 -9.79
CA LYS A 91 -5.66 -13.69 -10.42
C LYS A 91 -6.81 -13.80 -9.42
N MET A 92 -6.53 -14.18 -8.18
CA MET A 92 -7.53 -14.26 -7.11
C MET A 92 -8.16 -12.90 -6.79
N LEU A 93 -7.37 -11.82 -6.73
CA LEU A 93 -7.90 -10.47 -6.53
C LEU A 93 -8.90 -10.06 -7.62
N LYS A 94 -8.57 -10.34 -8.88
CA LYS A 94 -9.48 -10.10 -10.01
C LYS A 94 -10.75 -10.95 -9.90
N MET A 95 -10.63 -12.19 -9.45
CA MET A 95 -11.78 -13.09 -9.26
C MET A 95 -12.72 -12.58 -8.17
N VAL A 96 -12.21 -12.26 -6.98
CA VAL A 96 -12.99 -11.73 -5.86
C VAL A 96 -13.67 -10.41 -6.26
N SER A 97 -12.93 -9.50 -6.89
CA SER A 97 -13.49 -8.24 -7.39
C SER A 97 -14.65 -8.48 -8.37
N LYS A 98 -14.51 -9.43 -9.29
CA LYS A 98 -15.60 -9.80 -10.23
C LYS A 98 -16.80 -10.41 -9.51
N ILE A 99 -16.59 -11.31 -8.56
CA ILE A 99 -17.67 -11.94 -7.78
C ILE A 99 -18.45 -10.87 -7.03
N ASN A 100 -17.75 -10.01 -6.29
CA ASN A 100 -18.38 -8.94 -5.50
C ASN A 100 -19.14 -7.95 -6.39
N LYS A 101 -18.53 -7.52 -7.50
CA LYS A 101 -19.21 -6.62 -8.44
C LYS A 101 -20.45 -7.25 -9.07
N LYS A 102 -20.41 -8.55 -9.40
CA LYS A 102 -21.50 -9.21 -10.12
C LYS A 102 -22.67 -9.60 -9.22
N TYR A 103 -22.39 -10.10 -8.03
CA TYR A 103 -23.41 -10.74 -7.18
C TYR A 103 -23.70 -9.99 -5.90
N PHE A 104 -22.85 -9.04 -5.51
CA PHE A 104 -22.95 -8.34 -4.23
C PHE A 104 -23.04 -6.81 -4.38
N ALA A 105 -23.17 -6.30 -5.60
CA ALA A 105 -23.39 -4.87 -5.83
C ALA A 105 -24.77 -4.45 -5.30
N GLY A 106 -24.81 -3.44 -4.42
CA GLY A 106 -26.06 -2.83 -3.95
C GLY A 106 -26.61 -3.35 -2.61
N HIS A 107 -26.01 -4.38 -1.99
CA HIS A 107 -26.47 -4.94 -0.69
C HIS A 107 -25.88 -4.25 0.55
N GLY A 108 -25.47 -2.98 0.41
CA GLY A 108 -24.66 -2.27 1.41
C GLY A 108 -25.43 -1.73 2.62
N GLU A 109 -26.75 -1.54 2.54
CA GLU A 109 -27.48 -0.78 3.56
C GLU A 109 -28.43 -1.61 4.44
N GLU A 110 -29.11 -2.65 3.93
CA GLU A 110 -30.11 -3.38 4.74
C GLU A 110 -29.58 -4.65 5.42
N SER A 111 -28.47 -5.23 4.95
CA SER A 111 -27.98 -6.54 5.39
C SER A 111 -26.55 -6.55 5.95
N GLY A 112 -25.94 -5.37 6.12
CA GLY A 112 -24.48 -5.25 6.25
C GLY A 112 -23.78 -5.58 4.93
N THR A 113 -22.54 -5.11 4.75
CA THR A 113 -21.79 -5.29 3.51
C THR A 113 -21.49 -6.77 3.25
N MET A 114 -22.38 -7.45 2.53
CA MET A 114 -22.19 -8.83 2.10
C MET A 114 -21.14 -8.83 0.98
N ALA A 115 -19.95 -9.35 1.25
CA ALA A 115 -18.87 -9.44 0.26
C ALA A 115 -18.05 -10.71 0.47
N VAL A 116 -17.64 -11.32 -0.63
CA VAL A 116 -16.63 -12.39 -0.61
C VAL A 116 -15.26 -11.75 -0.40
N THR A 117 -14.48 -12.32 0.50
CA THR A 117 -13.08 -11.94 0.73
C THR A 117 -12.18 -13.16 0.55
N CYS A 118 -10.87 -12.95 0.61
CA CYS A 118 -9.91 -14.05 0.66
C CYS A 118 -10.22 -15.00 1.82
N ALA A 119 -10.63 -14.46 2.98
CA ALA A 119 -10.92 -15.22 4.19
C ALA A 119 -12.15 -16.14 4.04
N THR A 120 -13.13 -15.75 3.21
CA THR A 120 -14.33 -16.56 2.95
C THR A 120 -13.99 -17.96 2.46
N CYS A 121 -12.95 -18.11 1.63
CA CYS A 121 -12.52 -19.42 1.11
C CYS A 121 -11.27 -19.97 1.80
N HIS A 122 -10.26 -19.12 2.03
CA HIS A 122 -8.99 -19.57 2.59
C HIS A 122 -9.06 -19.87 4.08
N ASN A 123 -9.88 -19.11 4.83
CA ASN A 123 -10.10 -19.29 6.26
C ASN A 123 -8.81 -19.54 7.06
N GLY A 124 -7.80 -18.68 6.86
CA GLY A 124 -6.51 -18.76 7.53
C GLY A 124 -5.56 -19.83 7.00
N GLN A 125 -5.84 -20.42 5.84
CA GLN A 125 -5.01 -21.48 5.24
C GLN A 125 -4.59 -21.14 3.80
N LYS A 126 -3.32 -21.45 3.49
CA LYS A 126 -2.71 -21.15 2.18
C LYS A 126 -3.43 -21.85 1.02
N HIS A 127 -4.06 -22.99 1.30
CA HIS A 127 -4.94 -23.70 0.39
C HIS A 127 -6.34 -23.78 1.00
N PRO A 128 -7.39 -23.34 0.29
CA PRO A 128 -8.76 -23.54 0.74
C PRO A 128 -9.03 -25.03 0.94
N LYS A 129 -9.78 -25.37 2.00
CA LYS A 129 -10.29 -26.73 2.16
C LYS A 129 -11.37 -26.96 1.12
N THR A 130 -11.08 -27.81 0.15
CA THR A 130 -12.12 -28.42 -0.68
C THR A 130 -12.58 -29.66 0.07
N SER A 131 -13.86 -29.73 0.44
CA SER A 131 -14.44 -30.97 0.98
C SER A 131 -14.15 -32.11 0.00
N MET A 132 -13.45 -33.13 0.49
CA MET A 132 -13.61 -34.51 0.00
C MET A 132 -14.61 -35.20 0.93
#